data_AF-A0A1Y2WDB4-F1
#
_entry.id   AF-A0A1Y2WDB4-F1
#
_cell.length_a   1.000
_cell.length_b   1.000
_cell.length_c   1.000
_cell.angle_alpha   90.00
_cell.angle_beta   90.00
_cell.angle_gamma   90.00
#
_symmetry.space_group_name_H-M   'P 1'
#
loop_
_entity.id
_entity.type
_entity.pdbx_description
1 polymer ?
#
loop_
_entity_poly.entity_id
_entity_poly.type
_entity_poly.pdbx_seq_one_letter_code
_entity_poly.pdbx_strand_id
1 'polypeptide(L)'
;MVTTRSASRAAATPPPPPPSSAAAALQTSTSTPTPNLWAHAPSRLTLLWFAVSLPAVIWDCGYVLLRPWTMEGGHLHWPLYTPYKLYGEIDHIYGWKAFNAHNGFTSAQGLLNVVETAMSLYYLWVYFRGGKVVAGRASRVLSGRPAAVAVLTAFSAAVMTLSKTVLYWLQEYFSGYDNVGHNSLPDLILLWIIPNGLWLIFPTYLIYVMGGEIIEGLTTASTGATIKSE
;
A
#
# COMPACT_ATOMS: atom_id res chain seq x y z
N MET A 1 69.44 6.50 -90.57
CA MET A 1 68.25 5.69 -90.27
C MET A 1 68.53 4.90 -89.00
N VAL A 2 67.71 5.12 -87.96
CA VAL A 2 67.30 4.16 -86.90
C VAL A 2 68.42 3.56 -86.02
N THR A 3 68.67 4.03 -84.80
CA THR A 3 67.99 3.75 -83.50
C THR A 3 68.19 2.32 -82.95
N THR A 4 68.60 2.26 -81.67
CA THR A 4 68.28 1.32 -80.56
C THR A 4 69.55 0.89 -79.79
N ARG A 5 69.59 0.71 -78.46
CA ARG A 5 68.67 0.91 -77.33
C ARG A 5 69.49 0.80 -76.02
N SER A 6 68.96 1.48 -74.98
CA SER A 6 68.88 1.10 -73.54
C SER A 6 70.14 0.69 -72.77
N ALA A 7 70.59 1.41 -71.72
CA ALA A 7 69.97 1.82 -70.45
C ALA A 7 70.05 0.77 -69.32
N SER A 8 70.61 1.17 -68.18
CA SER A 8 70.22 0.71 -66.84
C SER A 8 70.24 1.89 -65.87
N ARG A 9 69.23 1.94 -65.00
CA ARG A 9 68.83 3.03 -64.10
C ARG A 9 68.61 2.41 -62.72
N ALA A 10 69.04 3.09 -61.65
CA ALA A 10 68.23 3.25 -60.42
C ALA A 10 68.93 4.23 -59.46
N ALA A 11 68.21 5.28 -59.07
CA ALA A 11 68.61 6.24 -58.04
C ALA A 11 67.42 6.51 -57.09
N ALA A 12 67.72 6.43 -55.79
CA ALA A 12 67.14 6.96 -54.55
C ALA A 12 65.65 7.38 -54.41
N THR A 13 65.10 7.03 -53.24
CA THR A 13 63.75 7.30 -52.68
C THR A 13 63.59 8.70 -52.05
N PRO A 14 62.36 9.28 -52.01
CA PRO A 14 62.06 10.56 -51.35
C PRO A 14 61.59 10.44 -49.87
N PRO A 15 61.56 11.55 -49.09
CA PRO A 15 61.35 11.56 -47.63
C PRO A 15 59.85 11.63 -47.19
N PRO A 16 59.55 11.41 -45.88
CA PRO A 16 58.19 11.18 -45.39
C PRO A 16 57.37 12.46 -45.08
N PRO A 17 56.01 12.36 -44.98
CA PRO A 17 55.11 13.49 -44.70
C PRO A 17 54.89 13.79 -43.19
N PRO A 18 54.35 14.97 -42.83
CA PRO A 18 54.19 15.44 -41.44
C PRO A 18 52.93 14.88 -40.72
N PRO A 19 52.86 14.98 -39.38
CA PRO A 19 51.81 14.33 -38.57
C PRO A 19 50.45 15.08 -38.60
N SER A 20 49.36 14.32 -38.71
CA SER A 20 47.97 14.78 -38.63
C SER A 20 47.50 14.80 -37.17
N SER A 21 47.01 15.96 -36.72
CA SER A 21 46.44 16.21 -35.41
C SER A 21 45.02 15.63 -35.28
N ALA A 22 44.82 14.75 -34.30
CA ALA A 22 43.52 14.20 -33.94
C ALA A 22 42.64 15.27 -33.27
N ALA A 23 41.51 15.61 -33.89
CA ALA A 23 40.48 16.44 -33.27
C ALA A 23 39.69 15.58 -32.26
N ALA A 24 39.86 15.87 -30.97
CA ALA A 24 39.04 15.32 -29.91
C ALA A 24 37.63 15.93 -29.99
N ALA A 25 36.67 15.15 -30.47
CA ALA A 25 35.26 15.51 -30.36
C ALA A 25 34.83 15.41 -28.89
N LEU A 26 34.64 16.56 -28.24
CA LEU A 26 33.94 16.65 -26.96
C LEU A 26 32.50 16.15 -27.17
N GLN A 27 32.22 14.93 -26.72
CA GLN A 27 30.86 14.47 -26.50
C GLN A 27 30.31 15.24 -25.29
N THR A 28 29.63 16.35 -25.55
CA THR A 28 28.69 16.93 -24.59
C THR A 28 27.54 15.95 -24.44
N SER A 29 27.65 15.06 -23.45
CA SER A 29 26.53 14.30 -22.93
C SER A 29 25.54 15.29 -22.32
N THR A 30 24.61 15.79 -23.11
CA THR A 30 23.39 16.41 -22.61
C THR A 30 22.64 15.33 -21.84
N SER A 31 22.85 15.26 -20.53
CA SER A 31 21.98 14.51 -19.64
C SER A 31 20.62 15.20 -19.68
N THR A 32 19.72 14.71 -20.53
CA THR A 32 18.30 15.01 -20.42
C THR A 32 17.92 14.78 -18.96
N PRO A 33 17.38 15.78 -18.23
CA PRO A 33 16.97 15.57 -16.86
C PRO A 33 15.97 14.43 -16.86
N THR A 34 16.32 13.30 -16.25
CA THR A 34 15.37 12.21 -16.07
C THR A 34 14.17 12.82 -15.34
N PRO A 35 12.94 12.75 -15.90
CA PRO A 35 11.79 13.31 -15.22
C PRO A 35 11.71 12.68 -13.83
N ASN A 36 11.48 13.51 -12.80
CA ASN A 36 11.22 13.03 -11.44
C ASN A 36 10.00 12.11 -11.50
N LEU A 37 10.24 10.81 -11.57
CA LEU A 37 9.20 9.80 -11.72
C LEU A 37 8.71 9.42 -10.33
N TRP A 38 7.47 9.79 -10.02
CA TRP A 38 6.78 9.34 -8.81
C TRP A 38 6.68 7.80 -8.78
N ALA A 39 6.91 7.23 -7.61
CA ALA A 39 6.86 5.79 -7.38
C ALA A 39 6.39 5.50 -5.96
N HIS A 40 5.61 4.43 -5.82
CA HIS A 40 5.11 3.96 -4.53
C HIS A 40 6.00 2.84 -3.98
N ALA A 41 6.43 2.98 -2.74
CA ALA A 41 7.17 1.95 -2.01
C ALA A 41 6.71 1.92 -0.55
N PRO A 42 5.84 0.96 -0.16
CA PRO A 42 5.30 0.94 1.19
C PRO A 42 6.39 0.79 2.23
N SER A 43 6.15 1.41 3.38
CA SER A 43 7.01 1.27 4.55
C SER A 43 6.89 -0.13 5.14
N ARG A 44 7.89 -0.54 5.93
CA ARG A 44 7.81 -1.80 6.70
C ARG A 44 6.63 -1.79 7.66
N LEU A 45 6.28 -0.62 8.20
CA LEU A 45 5.14 -0.45 9.09
C LEU A 45 3.81 -0.72 8.37
N THR A 46 3.64 -0.18 7.16
CA THR A 46 2.46 -0.46 6.32
C THR A 46 2.32 -1.95 6.01
N LEU A 47 3.42 -2.61 5.63
CA LEU A 47 3.40 -4.04 5.33
C LEU A 47 3.12 -4.89 6.59
N LEU A 48 3.71 -4.52 7.73
CA LEU A 48 3.45 -5.17 9.02
C LEU A 48 1.98 -5.00 9.43
N TRP A 49 1.43 -3.80 9.28
CA TRP A 49 0.03 -3.53 9.56
C TRP A 49 -0.88 -4.42 8.72
N PHE A 50 -0.67 -4.52 7.41
CA PHE A 50 -1.45 -5.43 6.57
C PHE A 50 -1.27 -6.90 6.97
N ALA A 51 -0.06 -7.32 7.33
CA ALA A 51 0.21 -8.70 7.75
C ALA A 51 -0.52 -9.08 9.05
N VAL A 52 -0.74 -8.13 9.96
CA VAL A 52 -1.46 -8.36 11.23
C VAL A 52 -2.96 -8.14 11.08
N SER A 53 -3.37 -7.04 10.45
CA SER A 53 -4.77 -6.64 10.34
C SER A 53 -5.60 -7.56 9.46
N LEU A 54 -5.06 -8.04 8.33
CA LEU A 54 -5.83 -8.89 7.41
C LEU A 54 -6.27 -10.22 8.08
N PRO A 55 -5.37 -11.02 8.70
CA PRO A 55 -5.81 -12.20 9.44
C PRO A 55 -6.80 -11.89 10.55
N ALA A 56 -6.57 -10.81 11.31
CA ALA A 56 -7.44 -10.41 12.41
C ALA A 56 -8.86 -10.05 11.92
N VAL A 57 -8.96 -9.25 10.85
CA VAL A 57 -10.24 -8.83 10.27
C VAL A 57 -10.97 -9.99 9.58
N ILE A 58 -10.25 -10.88 8.90
CA ILE A 58 -10.85 -12.10 8.31
C ILE A 58 -11.42 -13.00 9.40
N TRP A 59 -10.67 -13.19 10.49
CA TRP A 59 -11.12 -13.94 11.65
C TRP A 59 -12.38 -13.29 12.24
N ASP A 60 -12.37 -11.97 12.45
CA ASP A 60 -13.51 -11.22 12.94
C ASP A 60 -14.75 -11.30 12.05
N CYS A 61 -14.60 -11.13 10.74
CA CYS A 61 -15.68 -11.33 9.77
C CYS A 61 -16.29 -12.72 9.90
N GLY A 62 -15.45 -13.75 9.97
CA GLY A 62 -15.89 -15.12 10.13
C GLY A 62 -16.68 -15.30 11.43
N TYR A 63 -16.22 -14.73 12.54
CA TYR A 63 -16.97 -14.75 13.80
C TYR A 63 -18.34 -14.10 13.64
N VAL A 64 -18.39 -12.88 13.12
CA VAL A 64 -19.60 -12.06 13.06
C VAL A 64 -20.63 -12.60 12.07
N LEU A 65 -20.22 -12.96 10.86
CA LEU A 65 -21.13 -13.31 9.77
C LEU A 65 -21.64 -14.76 9.86
N LEU A 66 -20.96 -15.62 10.61
CA LEU A 66 -21.36 -17.01 10.81
C LEU A 66 -22.05 -17.27 12.15
N ARG A 67 -22.45 -16.20 12.88
CA ARG A 67 -23.28 -16.36 14.09
C ARG A 67 -24.62 -17.03 13.71
N PRO A 68 -25.14 -17.96 14.55
CA PRO A 68 -24.65 -18.31 15.89
C PRO A 68 -23.63 -19.46 15.91
N TRP A 69 -23.23 -20.03 14.77
CA TRP A 69 -22.35 -21.21 14.75
C TRP A 69 -20.98 -20.95 15.38
N THR A 70 -20.51 -19.72 15.35
CA THR A 70 -19.24 -19.24 15.92
C THR A 70 -19.36 -18.75 17.37
N MET A 71 -20.57 -18.51 17.87
CA MET A 71 -20.82 -18.07 19.25
C MET A 71 -20.73 -19.24 20.23
N GLU A 72 -20.57 -18.97 21.54
CA GLU A 72 -20.49 -20.01 22.57
C GLU A 72 -21.67 -21.01 22.46
N GLY A 73 -21.35 -22.31 22.41
CA GLY A 73 -22.33 -23.39 22.17
C GLY A 73 -22.54 -23.75 20.69
N GLY A 74 -22.04 -22.95 19.76
CA GLY A 74 -22.01 -23.25 18.33
C GLY A 74 -20.89 -24.21 17.94
N HIS A 75 -21.10 -24.99 16.87
CA HIS A 75 -20.16 -26.03 16.43
C HIS A 75 -18.86 -25.50 15.78
N LEU A 76 -18.83 -24.24 15.36
CA LEU A 76 -17.61 -23.57 14.87
C LEU A 76 -16.89 -22.80 15.99
N HIS A 77 -17.50 -22.64 17.17
CA HIS A 77 -16.92 -21.86 18.26
C HIS A 77 -15.56 -22.41 18.70
N TRP A 78 -15.49 -23.71 18.93
CA TRP A 78 -14.24 -24.40 19.24
C TRP A 78 -13.60 -24.95 17.95
N PRO A 79 -12.28 -24.81 17.75
CA PRO A 79 -11.31 -24.12 18.62
C PRO A 79 -11.11 -22.63 18.28
N LEU A 80 -11.55 -22.21 17.09
CA LEU A 80 -11.09 -20.97 16.47
C LEU A 80 -11.67 -19.69 17.07
N TYR A 81 -12.88 -19.73 17.63
CA TYR A 81 -13.58 -18.54 18.12
C TYR A 81 -13.76 -18.52 19.63
N THR A 82 -13.12 -19.43 20.36
CA THR A 82 -13.11 -19.46 21.83
C THR A 82 -12.81 -18.11 22.49
N PRO A 83 -11.84 -17.29 22.00
CA PRO A 83 -11.58 -15.97 22.59
C PRO A 83 -12.76 -14.99 22.50
N TYR A 84 -13.66 -15.16 21.53
CA TYR A 84 -14.83 -14.31 21.37
C TYR A 84 -15.88 -14.52 22.46
N LYS A 85 -15.80 -15.59 23.26
CA LYS A 85 -16.61 -15.71 24.47
C LYS A 85 -16.33 -14.54 25.41
N LEU A 86 -15.06 -14.39 25.80
CA LEU A 86 -14.62 -13.28 26.66
C LEU A 86 -14.89 -11.93 25.98
N TYR A 87 -14.57 -11.81 24.69
CA TYR A 87 -14.78 -10.55 23.99
C TYR A 87 -16.26 -10.14 23.94
N GLY A 88 -17.18 -11.09 23.78
CA GLY A 88 -18.63 -10.84 23.81
C GLY A 88 -19.18 -10.51 25.22
N GLU A 89 -18.44 -10.84 26.29
CA GLU A 89 -18.73 -10.41 27.65
C GLU A 89 -18.21 -8.99 27.92
N ILE A 90 -17.10 -8.59 27.28
CA ILE A 90 -16.58 -7.21 27.35
C ILE A 90 -17.41 -6.28 26.49
N ASP A 91 -17.69 -6.66 25.26
CA ASP A 91 -18.52 -5.88 24.35
C ASP A 91 -19.73 -6.70 23.91
N HIS A 92 -20.86 -6.35 24.50
CA HIS A 92 -22.11 -7.03 24.25
C HIS A 92 -22.59 -6.93 22.79
N ILE A 93 -22.06 -6.02 21.96
CA ILE A 93 -22.36 -6.00 20.52
C ILE A 93 -21.81 -7.23 19.79
N TYR A 94 -20.81 -7.91 20.39
CA TYR A 94 -20.28 -9.20 19.93
C TYR A 94 -20.96 -10.41 20.56
N GLY A 95 -21.77 -10.21 21.60
CA GLY A 95 -22.36 -11.26 22.41
C GLY A 95 -23.82 -11.58 22.11
N TRP A 96 -24.39 -12.45 22.96
CA TRP A 96 -25.78 -12.92 22.85
C TRP A 96 -26.81 -11.80 23.01
N LYS A 97 -26.49 -10.74 23.79
CA LYS A 97 -27.38 -9.56 23.95
C LYS A 97 -27.75 -8.97 22.60
N ALA A 98 -26.76 -8.58 21.78
CA ALA A 98 -26.99 -7.98 20.48
C ALA A 98 -27.57 -8.96 19.46
N PHE A 99 -27.13 -10.22 19.49
CA PHE A 99 -27.66 -11.25 18.60
C PHE A 99 -29.17 -11.49 18.83
N ASN A 100 -29.59 -11.69 20.08
CA ASN A 100 -30.98 -11.92 20.44
C ASN A 100 -31.86 -10.68 20.22
N ALA A 101 -31.29 -9.49 20.33
CA ALA A 101 -31.96 -8.23 20.02
C ALA A 101 -32.09 -7.96 18.51
N HIS A 102 -31.58 -8.85 17.65
CA HIS A 102 -31.48 -8.65 16.20
C HIS A 102 -30.79 -7.32 15.83
N ASN A 103 -29.79 -6.92 16.60
CA ASN A 103 -29.03 -5.71 16.33
C ASN A 103 -28.08 -5.96 15.15
N GLY A 104 -28.39 -5.35 13.99
CA GLY A 104 -27.63 -5.53 12.76
C GLY A 104 -26.31 -4.78 12.68
N PHE A 105 -25.96 -3.95 13.67
CA PHE A 105 -24.80 -3.05 13.60
C PHE A 105 -23.48 -3.81 13.37
N THR A 106 -23.17 -4.81 14.20
CA THR A 106 -21.94 -5.60 14.08
C THR A 106 -21.89 -6.38 12.78
N SER A 107 -23.01 -6.96 12.34
CA SER A 107 -23.07 -7.70 11.07
C SER A 107 -22.85 -6.79 9.85
N ALA A 108 -23.41 -5.58 9.87
CA ALA A 108 -23.16 -4.58 8.84
C ALA A 108 -21.68 -4.15 8.81
N GLN A 109 -21.07 -3.95 9.98
CA GLN A 109 -19.63 -3.70 10.12
C GLN A 109 -18.80 -4.87 9.56
N GLY A 110 -19.19 -6.11 9.85
CA GLY A 110 -18.57 -7.33 9.32
C GLY A 110 -18.64 -7.42 7.79
N LEU A 111 -19.75 -7.00 7.18
CA LEU A 111 -19.86 -6.96 5.72
C LEU A 111 -18.94 -5.89 5.10
N LEU A 112 -18.82 -4.71 5.72
CA LEU A 112 -17.86 -3.70 5.28
C LEU A 112 -16.42 -4.19 5.44
N ASN A 113 -16.11 -4.91 6.53
CA ASN A 113 -14.81 -5.54 6.71
C ASN A 113 -14.46 -6.51 5.56
N VAL A 114 -15.43 -7.22 4.96
CA VAL A 114 -15.19 -8.06 3.76
C VAL A 114 -14.73 -7.21 2.58
N VAL A 115 -15.37 -6.06 2.35
CA VAL A 115 -14.99 -5.12 1.28
C VAL A 115 -13.59 -4.54 1.54
N GLU A 116 -13.32 -4.08 2.76
CA GLU A 116 -12.02 -3.55 3.18
C GLU A 116 -10.90 -4.60 3.03
N THR A 117 -11.21 -5.85 3.38
CA THR A 117 -10.30 -6.99 3.22
C THR A 117 -10.01 -7.24 1.75
N ALA A 118 -11.03 -7.25 0.88
CA ALA A 118 -10.85 -7.44 -0.55
C ALA A 118 -9.98 -6.32 -1.17
N MET A 119 -10.21 -5.06 -0.78
CA MET A 119 -9.39 -3.93 -1.21
C MET A 119 -7.94 -4.05 -0.73
N SER A 120 -7.73 -4.44 0.52
CA SER A 120 -6.41 -4.62 1.12
C SER A 120 -5.65 -5.78 0.47
N LEU A 121 -6.32 -6.90 0.20
CA LEU A 121 -5.76 -8.03 -0.55
C LEU A 121 -5.42 -7.65 -1.99
N TYR A 122 -6.29 -6.86 -2.66
CA TYR A 122 -6.01 -6.35 -3.99
C TYR A 122 -4.78 -5.43 -4.01
N TYR A 123 -4.65 -4.52 -3.03
CA TYR A 123 -3.45 -3.70 -2.86
C TYR A 123 -2.18 -4.57 -2.76
N LEU A 124 -2.17 -5.57 -1.88
CA LEU A 124 -1.04 -6.48 -1.73
C LEU A 124 -0.76 -7.29 -3.00
N TRP A 125 -1.81 -7.73 -3.70
CA TRP A 125 -1.66 -8.43 -4.96
C TRP A 125 -0.98 -7.55 -6.03
N VAL A 126 -1.43 -6.29 -6.20
CA VAL A 126 -0.78 -5.34 -7.11
C VAL A 126 0.68 -5.12 -6.71
N TYR A 127 0.93 -4.94 -5.41
CA TYR A 127 2.27 -4.74 -4.84
C TYR A 127 3.22 -5.91 -5.13
N PHE A 128 2.83 -7.14 -4.80
CA PHE A 128 3.70 -8.31 -4.98
C PHE A 128 3.87 -8.72 -6.44
N ARG A 129 2.83 -8.54 -7.26
CA ARG A 129 2.87 -8.91 -8.68
C ARG A 129 3.58 -7.88 -9.55
N GLY A 130 3.34 -6.59 -9.31
CA GLY A 130 3.87 -5.49 -10.11
C GLY A 130 5.15 -4.86 -9.57
N GLY A 131 5.46 -5.07 -8.28
CA GLY A 131 6.56 -4.43 -7.59
C GLY A 131 7.93 -4.96 -8.00
N LYS A 132 8.81 -4.07 -8.44
CA LYS A 132 10.19 -4.38 -8.82
C LYS A 132 11.11 -4.29 -7.60
N VAL A 133 12.05 -5.23 -7.49
CA VAL A 133 13.12 -5.16 -6.49
C VAL A 133 14.14 -4.12 -6.95
N VAL A 134 14.45 -3.17 -6.07
CA VAL A 134 15.43 -2.10 -6.34
C VAL A 134 16.59 -2.26 -5.37
N ALA A 135 17.83 -2.27 -5.91
CA ALA A 135 19.02 -2.42 -5.10
C ALA A 135 19.09 -1.33 -4.00
N GLY A 136 19.43 -1.74 -2.78
CA GLY A 136 19.47 -0.84 -1.61
C GLY A 136 18.11 -0.57 -0.96
N ARG A 137 17.01 -1.15 -1.45
CA ARG A 137 15.66 -1.01 -0.85
C ARG A 137 15.12 -2.35 -0.38
N ALA A 138 14.55 -2.37 0.82
CA ALA A 138 13.95 -3.58 1.41
C ALA A 138 12.55 -3.89 0.86
N SER A 139 11.81 -2.87 0.44
CA SER A 139 10.49 -3.02 -0.17
C SER A 139 10.57 -2.95 -1.69
N ARG A 140 9.68 -3.69 -2.36
CA ARG A 140 9.44 -3.55 -3.80
C ARG A 140 8.93 -2.15 -4.11
N VAL A 141 9.19 -1.70 -5.33
CA VAL A 141 8.78 -0.38 -5.83
C VAL A 141 7.78 -0.57 -6.97
N LEU A 142 6.64 0.09 -6.86
CA LEU A 142 5.66 0.25 -7.93
C LEU A 142 5.85 1.61 -8.58
N SER A 143 5.62 1.71 -9.88
CA SER A 143 5.59 2.99 -10.59
C SER A 143 4.44 3.04 -11.61
N GLY A 144 4.10 4.24 -12.08
CA GLY A 144 3.05 4.46 -13.07
C GLY A 144 1.65 4.08 -12.60
N ARG A 145 0.80 3.62 -13.52
CA ARG A 145 -0.61 3.30 -13.23
C ARG A 145 -0.80 2.24 -12.12
N PRO A 146 -0.03 1.12 -12.06
CA PRO A 146 -0.15 0.17 -10.97
C PRO A 146 0.10 0.78 -9.59
N ALA A 147 1.08 1.68 -9.47
CA ALA A 147 1.33 2.42 -8.23
C ALA A 147 0.14 3.30 -7.85
N ALA A 148 -0.37 4.09 -8.80
CA ALA A 148 -1.51 4.98 -8.55
C ALA A 148 -2.76 4.21 -8.10
N VAL A 149 -3.06 3.08 -8.77
CA VAL A 149 -4.18 2.20 -8.41
C VAL A 149 -4.00 1.58 -7.02
N ALA A 150 -2.79 1.12 -6.70
CA ALA A 150 -2.49 0.55 -5.40
C ALA A 150 -2.68 1.60 -4.29
N VAL A 151 -2.05 2.77 -4.41
CA VAL A 151 -2.13 3.84 -3.42
C VAL A 151 -3.57 4.31 -3.22
N LEU A 152 -4.31 4.54 -4.31
CA LEU A 152 -5.72 4.92 -4.21
C LEU A 152 -6.56 3.85 -3.50
N THR A 153 -6.35 2.57 -3.82
CA THR A 153 -7.09 1.48 -3.16
C THR A 153 -6.80 1.43 -1.67
N ALA A 154 -5.52 1.48 -1.28
CA ALA A 154 -5.12 1.47 0.13
C ALA A 154 -5.65 2.69 0.89
N PHE A 155 -5.61 3.88 0.27
CA PHE A 155 -6.19 5.09 0.82
C PHE A 155 -7.69 4.94 1.07
N SER A 156 -8.45 4.50 0.06
CA SER A 156 -9.90 4.33 0.19
C SER A 156 -10.28 3.28 1.23
N ALA A 157 -9.54 2.17 1.32
CA ALA A 157 -9.73 1.17 2.36
C ALA A 157 -9.48 1.77 3.76
N ALA A 158 -8.39 2.54 3.93
CA ALA A 158 -8.07 3.17 5.20
C ALA A 158 -9.12 4.20 5.63
N VAL A 159 -9.66 5.01 4.71
CA VAL A 159 -10.78 5.92 5.00
C VAL A 159 -11.99 5.14 5.48
N MET A 160 -12.35 4.05 4.80
CA MET A 160 -13.48 3.20 5.19
C MET A 160 -13.29 2.64 6.60
N THR A 161 -12.11 2.08 6.91
CA THR A 161 -11.78 1.55 8.23
C THR A 161 -11.88 2.62 9.31
N LEU A 162 -11.32 3.81 9.06
CA LEU A 162 -11.35 4.90 10.04
C LEU A 162 -12.79 5.36 10.29
N SER A 163 -13.55 5.66 9.24
CA SER A 163 -14.94 6.13 9.35
C SER A 163 -15.82 5.12 10.09
N LYS A 164 -15.67 3.83 9.76
CA LYS A 164 -16.39 2.74 10.40
C LYS A 164 -16.03 2.61 11.89
N THR A 165 -14.75 2.71 12.23
CA THR A 165 -14.28 2.63 13.62
C THR A 165 -14.75 3.83 14.43
N VAL A 166 -14.69 5.04 13.87
CA VAL A 166 -15.26 6.24 14.51
C VAL A 166 -16.76 6.06 14.75
N LEU A 167 -17.50 5.55 13.76
CA LEU A 167 -18.94 5.28 13.92
C LEU A 167 -19.22 4.30 15.06
N TYR A 168 -18.39 3.26 15.20
CA TYR A 168 -18.53 2.29 16.29
C TYR A 168 -18.30 2.91 17.68
N TRP A 169 -17.30 3.78 17.84
CA TRP A 169 -17.11 4.52 19.09
C TRP A 169 -18.26 5.49 19.38
N LEU A 170 -18.73 6.20 18.35
CA LEU A 170 -19.87 7.12 18.48
C LEU A 170 -21.16 6.37 18.83
N GLN A 171 -21.36 5.17 18.30
CA GLN A 171 -22.51 4.33 18.61
C GLN A 171 -22.56 3.99 20.11
N GLU A 172 -21.44 3.67 20.74
CA GLU A 172 -21.38 3.47 22.19
C GLU A 172 -21.66 4.77 22.94
N TYR A 173 -21.07 5.89 22.53
CA TYR A 173 -21.33 7.18 23.17
C TYR A 173 -22.82 7.56 23.13
N PHE A 174 -23.46 7.47 21.96
CA PHE A 174 -24.86 7.86 21.78
C PHE A 174 -25.86 6.85 22.31
N SER A 175 -25.46 5.60 22.57
CA SER A 175 -26.30 4.61 23.25
C SER A 175 -26.15 4.64 24.77
N GLY A 176 -25.35 5.56 25.33
CA GLY A 176 -25.09 5.62 26.77
C GLY A 176 -24.19 4.48 27.26
N TYR A 177 -23.28 4.02 26.40
CA TYR A 177 -22.36 2.89 26.63
C TYR A 177 -23.10 1.57 26.90
N ASP A 178 -24.20 1.33 26.17
CA ASP A 178 -25.08 0.17 26.41
C ASP A 178 -24.35 -1.18 26.29
N ASN A 179 -23.30 -1.28 25.46
CA ASN A 179 -22.60 -2.54 25.26
C ASN A 179 -21.31 -2.69 26.08
N VAL A 180 -20.73 -1.59 26.55
CA VAL A 180 -19.41 -1.59 27.22
C VAL A 180 -19.40 -0.95 28.62
N GLY A 181 -20.48 -0.28 29.02
CA GLY A 181 -20.54 0.50 30.26
C GLY A 181 -20.55 -0.33 31.54
N HIS A 182 -20.79 -1.64 31.45
CA HIS A 182 -20.75 -2.56 32.59
C HIS A 182 -19.34 -2.98 33.00
N ASN A 183 -18.33 -2.74 32.16
CA ASN A 183 -16.96 -3.18 32.41
C ASN A 183 -16.28 -2.37 33.51
N SER A 184 -15.31 -3.01 34.19
CA SER A 184 -14.35 -2.27 35.00
C SER A 184 -13.50 -1.36 34.11
N LEU A 185 -13.01 -0.23 34.66
CA LEU A 185 -12.18 0.69 33.88
C LEU A 185 -10.91 0.02 33.32
N PRO A 186 -10.17 -0.83 34.08
CA PRO A 186 -9.04 -1.57 33.52
C PRO A 186 -9.41 -2.48 32.36
N ASP A 187 -10.50 -3.25 32.48
CA ASP A 187 -10.94 -4.18 31.42
C ASP A 187 -11.37 -3.40 30.17
N LEU A 188 -12.12 -2.30 30.35
CA LEU A 188 -12.51 -1.42 29.26
C LEU A 188 -11.28 -0.86 28.53
N ILE A 189 -10.25 -0.43 29.27
CA ILE A 189 -9.03 0.12 28.67
C ILE A 189 -8.28 -0.96 27.87
N LEU A 190 -8.04 -2.12 28.49
CA LEU A 190 -7.16 -3.15 27.94
C LEU A 190 -7.83 -3.99 26.83
N LEU A 191 -9.13 -4.26 26.97
CA LEU A 191 -9.84 -5.20 26.10
C LEU A 191 -10.75 -4.52 25.07
N TRP A 192 -11.05 -3.22 25.24
CA TRP A 192 -11.87 -2.47 24.28
C TRP A 192 -11.18 -1.23 23.71
N ILE A 193 -10.68 -0.31 24.54
CA ILE A 193 -10.09 0.97 24.09
C ILE A 193 -8.80 0.76 23.31
N ILE A 194 -7.83 0.04 23.88
CA ILE A 194 -6.52 -0.14 23.24
C ILE A 194 -6.66 -0.93 21.93
N PRO A 195 -7.35 -2.09 21.90
CA PRO A 195 -7.55 -2.84 20.67
C PRO A 195 -8.19 -1.95 19.60
N ASN A 196 -9.37 -1.39 19.85
CA ASN A 196 -10.07 -0.58 18.85
C ASN A 196 -9.34 0.72 18.49
N GLY A 197 -8.58 1.30 19.42
CA GLY A 197 -7.75 2.48 19.20
C GLY A 197 -6.68 2.27 18.12
N LEU A 198 -6.16 1.04 17.96
CA LEU A 198 -5.23 0.73 16.87
C LEU A 198 -5.88 0.92 15.48
N TRP A 199 -7.18 0.61 15.35
CA TRP A 199 -7.96 0.83 14.13
C TRP A 199 -8.36 2.31 13.92
N LEU A 200 -8.08 3.20 14.87
CA LEU A 200 -8.10 4.65 14.64
C LEU A 200 -6.73 5.14 14.17
N ILE A 201 -5.67 4.74 14.86
CA ILE A 201 -4.31 5.24 14.64
C ILE A 201 -3.76 4.80 13.28
N PHE A 202 -3.78 3.49 12.98
CA PHE A 202 -3.14 2.96 11.78
C PHE A 202 -3.83 3.39 10.48
N PRO A 203 -5.17 3.35 10.37
CA PRO A 203 -5.85 3.90 9.20
C PRO A 203 -5.61 5.40 9.03
N THR A 204 -5.59 6.20 10.11
CA THR A 204 -5.22 7.62 10.04
C THR A 204 -3.80 7.81 9.48
N TYR A 205 -2.84 7.02 9.94
CA TYR A 205 -1.48 7.03 9.41
C TYR A 205 -1.44 6.69 7.91
N LEU A 206 -2.17 5.65 7.48
CA LEU A 206 -2.23 5.26 6.07
C LEU A 206 -2.90 6.33 5.21
N ILE A 207 -3.96 6.97 5.69
CA ILE A 207 -4.60 8.12 5.01
C ILE A 207 -3.59 9.24 4.82
N TYR A 208 -2.84 9.60 5.87
CA TYR A 208 -1.83 10.65 5.81
C TYR A 208 -0.73 10.32 4.77
N VAL A 209 -0.16 9.11 4.84
CA VAL A 209 0.94 8.70 3.94
C VAL A 209 0.45 8.56 2.49
N MET A 210 -0.60 7.77 2.26
CA MET A 210 -1.10 7.50 0.91
C MET A 210 -1.74 8.74 0.30
N GLY A 211 -2.43 9.56 1.10
CA GLY A 211 -2.97 10.85 0.67
C GLY A 211 -1.87 11.83 0.26
N GLY A 212 -0.78 11.89 1.03
CA GLY A 212 0.42 12.64 0.68
C GLY A 212 1.03 12.19 -0.65
N GLU A 213 1.17 10.86 -0.86
CA GLU A 213 1.66 10.31 -2.12
C GLU A 213 0.75 10.64 -3.32
N ILE A 214 -0.58 10.64 -3.13
CA ILE A 214 -1.53 11.06 -4.18
C ILE A 214 -1.29 12.53 -4.54
N ILE A 215 -1.15 13.40 -3.55
CA ILE A 215 -0.90 14.83 -3.76
C ILE A 215 0.44 15.06 -4.48
N GLU A 216 1.51 14.36 -4.08
CA GLU A 216 2.82 14.44 -4.74
C GLU A 216 2.75 13.97 -6.19
N GLY A 217 2.06 12.85 -6.45
CA GLY A 217 1.86 12.32 -7.80
C GLY A 217 1.13 13.32 -8.70
N LEU A 218 0.04 13.92 -8.20
CA LEU A 218 -0.71 14.96 -8.92
C LEU A 218 0.12 16.22 -9.16
N THR A 219 0.88 16.66 -8.15
CA THR A 219 1.76 17.84 -8.25
C THR A 219 2.84 17.61 -9.30
N THR A 220 3.49 16.45 -9.31
CA THR A 220 4.52 16.07 -10.28
C THR A 220 3.97 16.01 -11.71
N ALA A 221 2.75 15.49 -11.88
CA ALA A 221 2.08 15.48 -13.18
C ALA A 221 1.74 16.90 -13.66
N SER A 222 1.32 17.78 -12.74
CA SER A 222 0.93 19.15 -13.06
C SER A 222 2.10 20.05 -13.45
N THR A 223 3.29 19.85 -12.88
CA THR A 223 4.50 20.63 -13.18
C THR A 223 5.13 20.24 -14.52
N GLY A 224 4.81 19.05 -15.04
CA GLY A 224 5.20 18.58 -16.37
C GLY A 224 4.19 18.87 -17.48
N ALA A 225 2.99 19.39 -17.15
CA ALA A 225 1.95 19.67 -18.12
C ALA A 225 2.14 21.06 -18.74
N THR A 226 2.39 21.13 -20.06
CA THR A 226 2.30 22.39 -20.79
C THR A 226 0.84 22.79 -20.91
N ILE A 227 0.44 23.88 -20.25
CA ILE A 227 -0.87 24.50 -20.48
C ILE A 227 -0.83 25.04 -21.91
N LYS A 228 -1.54 24.40 -22.84
CA LYS A 228 -1.86 25.03 -24.12
C LYS A 228 -2.93 26.08 -23.83
N SER A 229 -2.56 27.36 -23.90
CA SER A 229 -3.54 28.42 -24.07
C SER A 229 -4.10 28.34 -25.50
N GLU A 230 -5.42 28.51 -25.63
CA GLU A 230 -6.02 28.87 -26.93
C GLU A 230 -5.53 30.25 -27.39
#